data_AF-A0A839A8U7-F1
#
_entry.id   AF-A0A839A8U7-F1
#
_cell.length_a   1.000
_cell.length_b   1.000
_cell.length_c   1.000
_cell.angle_alpha   90.00
_cell.angle_beta   90.00
_cell.angle_gamma   90.00
#
_symmetry.space_group_name_H-M   'P 1'
#
loop_
_entity.id
_entity.type
_entity.pdbx_description
1 polymer ?
#
loop_
_entity_poly.entity_id
_entity_poly.type
_entity_poly.pdbx_seq_one_letter_code
_entity_poly.pdbx_strand_id
1 'polypeptide(L)'
;MSLIDADYEQPGNPVDTIEHIAAINDWSFERSGEDEITISVAGHWCDYHISFSWMEELEALHLACAFDLKVPDPRKTEITRLLALVNEQLWMGHFDLWSREGVVIFRQSLLLAGGAEATSGQIEGLLSNALDACERYYQAFQFVVWAGKTAVEAVDTVLFETAGEA
;
A
#
# COMPACT_ATOMS: atom_id res chain seq x y z
N MET A 1 32.46 27.25 -26.23
CA MET A 1 31.05 26.90 -26.42
C MET A 1 30.55 26.48 -25.04
N SER A 2 29.82 27.38 -24.37
CA SER A 2 29.41 27.20 -22.97
C SER A 2 28.47 26.01 -22.89
N LEU A 3 28.77 25.08 -21.99
CA LEU A 3 27.82 24.07 -21.54
C LEU A 3 26.61 24.85 -21.02
N ILE A 4 25.46 24.49 -21.58
CA ILE A 4 24.16 25.03 -21.25
C ILE A 4 23.95 24.70 -19.76
N ASP A 5 23.91 25.73 -18.91
CA ASP A 5 23.13 25.68 -17.68
C ASP A 5 21.69 25.45 -18.13
N ALA A 6 21.34 24.19 -18.33
CA ALA A 6 19.95 23.82 -18.28
C ALA A 6 19.60 24.03 -16.82
N ASP A 7 18.79 25.05 -16.54
CA ASP A 7 18.01 25.07 -15.31
C ASP A 7 17.29 23.73 -15.24
N TYR A 8 17.88 22.78 -14.52
CA TYR A 8 17.16 21.61 -14.03
C TYR A 8 16.20 22.20 -13.00
N GLU A 9 15.00 22.58 -13.45
CA GLU A 9 13.87 22.67 -12.54
C GLU A 9 13.85 21.35 -11.79
N GLN A 10 14.08 21.41 -10.48
CA GLN A 10 14.04 20.23 -9.63
C GLN A 10 12.64 19.62 -9.80
N PRO A 11 12.53 18.34 -10.20
CA PRO A 11 11.23 17.68 -10.32
C PRO A 11 10.46 17.88 -9.02
N GLY A 12 9.19 18.29 -9.12
CA GLY A 12 8.38 18.58 -7.95
C GLY A 12 8.33 17.37 -7.00
N ASN A 13 8.36 17.62 -5.68
CA ASN A 13 8.27 16.55 -4.70
C ASN A 13 6.93 15.81 -4.88
N PRO A 14 6.91 14.49 -5.15
CA PRO A 14 5.67 13.77 -5.42
C PRO A 14 4.69 13.80 -4.24
N VAL A 15 5.18 14.02 -3.01
CA VAL A 15 4.37 14.20 -1.80
C VAL A 15 3.43 15.40 -1.92
N ASP A 16 3.84 16.47 -2.60
CA ASP A 16 2.99 17.65 -2.81
C ASP A 16 1.78 17.32 -3.71
N THR A 17 1.98 16.45 -4.70
CA THR A 17 0.90 15.97 -5.55
C THR A 17 -0.07 15.09 -4.77
N ILE A 18 0.42 14.26 -3.86
CA ILE A 18 -0.40 13.42 -2.99
C ILE A 18 -1.25 14.28 -2.05
N GLU A 19 -0.66 15.32 -1.45
CA GLU A 19 -1.39 16.27 -0.60
C GLU A 19 -2.54 16.95 -1.37
N HIS A 20 -2.28 17.36 -2.61
CA HIS A 20 -3.31 17.94 -3.47
C HIS A 20 -4.45 16.97 -3.75
N ILE A 21 -4.13 15.70 -4.05
CA ILE A 21 -5.13 14.64 -4.26
C ILE A 21 -5.95 14.41 -2.99
N ALA A 22 -5.30 14.33 -1.82
CA ALA A 22 -5.99 14.15 -0.55
C ALA A 22 -6.96 15.31 -0.25
N ALA A 23 -6.53 16.56 -0.49
CA ALA A 23 -7.37 17.73 -0.32
C ALA A 23 -8.58 17.76 -1.28
N ILE A 24 -8.41 17.34 -2.54
CA ILE A 24 -9.51 17.24 -3.52
C ILE A 24 -10.54 16.20 -3.07
N ASN A 25 -10.09 15.08 -2.49
CA ASN A 25 -10.95 13.98 -2.06
C ASN A 25 -11.49 14.16 -0.62
N ASP A 26 -11.19 15.27 0.05
CA ASP A 26 -11.56 15.55 1.45
C ASP A 26 -11.09 14.45 2.43
N TRP A 27 -9.92 13.87 2.15
CA TRP A 27 -9.28 12.89 3.05
C TRP A 27 -8.46 13.59 4.11
N SER A 28 -8.44 13.02 5.32
CA SER A 28 -7.51 13.47 6.35
C SER A 28 -6.09 13.05 5.99
N PHE A 29 -5.15 13.97 6.16
CA PHE A 29 -3.74 13.72 5.93
C PHE A 29 -2.84 14.39 6.98
N GLU A 30 -1.67 13.81 7.19
CA GLU A 30 -0.63 14.30 8.08
C GLU A 30 0.72 14.19 7.36
N ARG A 31 1.47 15.29 7.26
CA ARG A 31 2.86 15.26 6.76
C ARG A 31 3.82 14.96 7.89
N SER A 32 4.70 13.99 7.64
CA SER A 32 5.78 13.59 8.54
C SER A 32 7.13 14.04 7.97
N GLY A 33 7.30 15.36 7.87
CA GLY A 33 8.46 15.96 7.19
C GLY A 33 8.18 16.29 5.72
N GLU A 34 9.25 16.52 4.96
CA GLU A 34 9.13 16.96 3.55
C GLU A 34 8.76 15.79 2.62
N ASP A 35 9.31 14.60 2.89
CA ASP A 35 9.24 13.44 2.00
C ASP A 35 8.25 12.36 2.43
N GLU A 36 7.42 12.61 3.44
CA GLU A 36 6.42 11.63 3.90
C GLU A 36 5.07 12.27 4.19
N ILE A 37 4.00 11.63 3.72
CA ILE A 37 2.61 11.97 4.03
C ILE A 37 1.82 10.71 4.32
N THR A 38 1.01 10.75 5.38
CA THR A 38 0.04 9.70 5.69
C THR A 38 -1.35 10.22 5.40
N ILE A 39 -2.17 9.41 4.73
CA ILE A 39 -3.59 9.67 4.49
C ILE A 39 -4.42 8.57 5.15
N SER A 40 -5.64 8.89 5.57
CA SER A 40 -6.62 7.90 6.03
C SER A 40 -7.81 7.84 5.09
N VAL A 41 -8.11 6.66 4.59
CA VAL A 41 -9.20 6.42 3.63
C VAL A 41 -10.16 5.41 4.22
N ALA A 42 -11.44 5.76 4.27
CA ALA A 42 -12.49 4.84 4.72
C ALA A 42 -12.73 3.75 3.66
N GLY A 43 -12.71 2.49 4.08
CA GLY A 43 -13.04 1.34 3.25
C GLY A 43 -14.30 0.61 3.71
N HIS A 44 -14.57 -0.54 3.11
CA HIS A 44 -15.69 -1.40 3.44
C HIS A 44 -15.48 -2.14 4.77
N TRP A 45 -14.27 -2.66 5.00
CA TRP A 45 -13.95 -3.43 6.20
C TRP A 45 -13.46 -2.58 7.37
N CYS A 46 -12.63 -1.58 7.09
CA CYS A 46 -12.06 -0.69 8.09
C CYS A 46 -11.54 0.60 7.43
N ASP A 47 -11.06 1.52 8.26
CA ASP A 47 -10.23 2.63 7.78
C ASP A 47 -8.82 2.11 7.44
N TYR A 48 -8.28 2.56 6.32
CA TYR A 48 -6.95 2.24 5.85
C TYR A 48 -6.01 3.42 6.06
N HIS A 49 -4.86 3.16 6.68
CA HIS A 49 -3.82 4.15 6.88
C HIS A 49 -2.72 3.93 5.85
N ILE A 50 -2.55 4.90 4.97
CA ILE A 50 -1.65 4.81 3.83
C ILE A 50 -0.56 5.86 3.99
N SER A 51 0.69 5.43 4.14
CA SER A 51 1.86 6.31 4.08
C SER A 51 2.44 6.28 2.67
N PHE A 52 2.75 7.47 2.17
CA PHE A 52 3.58 7.68 0.99
C PHE A 52 4.92 8.26 1.43
N SER A 53 6.02 7.71 0.94
CA SER A 53 7.37 8.18 1.21
C SER A 53 8.15 8.37 -0.09
N TRP A 54 8.66 9.57 -0.33
CA TRP A 54 9.59 9.85 -1.43
C TRP A 54 11.00 9.41 -1.04
N MET A 55 11.58 8.51 -1.84
CA MET A 55 12.93 7.99 -1.65
C MET A 55 13.84 8.58 -2.73
N GLU A 56 14.38 9.78 -2.49
CA GLU A 56 15.18 10.53 -3.49
C GLU A 56 16.34 9.71 -4.05
N GLU A 57 17.09 9.00 -3.19
CA GLU A 57 18.23 8.16 -3.60
C GLU A 57 17.85 7.01 -4.55
N LEU A 58 16.59 6.55 -4.50
CA LEU A 58 16.06 5.47 -5.33
C LEU A 58 15.21 5.99 -6.50
N GLU A 59 14.99 7.30 -6.57
CA GLU A 59 14.03 7.94 -7.46
C GLU A 59 12.67 7.21 -7.42
N ALA A 60 12.18 6.86 -6.22
CA ALA A 60 11.00 6.03 -6.06
C ALA A 60 10.02 6.57 -5.02
N LEU A 61 8.73 6.57 -5.37
CA LEU A 61 7.65 6.82 -4.44
C LEU A 61 7.18 5.49 -3.84
N HIS A 62 7.30 5.35 -2.53
CA HIS A 62 6.85 4.17 -1.79
C HIS A 62 5.47 4.40 -1.21
N LEU A 63 4.59 3.42 -1.35
CA LEU A 63 3.29 3.34 -0.72
C LEU A 63 3.31 2.19 0.28
N ALA A 64 2.83 2.46 1.49
CA ALA A 64 2.60 1.47 2.53
C ALA A 64 1.18 1.63 3.07
N CYS A 65 0.34 0.60 2.92
CA CYS A 65 -1.05 0.59 3.38
C CYS A 65 -1.21 -0.44 4.50
N ALA A 66 -1.60 0.03 5.69
CA ALA A 66 -1.85 -0.81 6.84
C ALA A 66 -3.34 -0.74 7.23
N PHE A 67 -3.81 -1.82 7.83
CA PHE A 67 -5.12 -1.89 8.49
C PHE A 67 -4.94 -2.47 9.90
N ASP A 68 -5.90 -2.19 10.78
CA ASP A 68 -5.82 -2.58 12.19
C ASP A 68 -6.07 -4.08 12.37
N LEU A 69 -5.02 -4.87 12.14
CA LEU A 69 -4.96 -6.28 12.45
C LEU A 69 -3.64 -6.59 13.15
N LYS A 70 -3.75 -7.00 14.42
CA LYS A 70 -2.60 -7.46 15.20
C LYS A 70 -2.48 -8.99 15.16
N VAL A 71 -1.39 -9.47 14.58
CA VAL A 71 -1.05 -10.89 14.46
C VAL A 71 -0.39 -11.37 15.76
N PRO A 72 -1.04 -12.27 16.52
CA PRO A 72 -0.45 -12.84 17.72
C PRO A 72 0.64 -13.86 17.36
N ASP A 73 1.62 -14.04 18.25
CA ASP A 73 2.78 -14.92 18.01
C ASP A 73 2.43 -16.33 17.53
N PRO A 74 1.42 -17.04 18.09
CA PRO A 74 1.05 -18.38 17.63
C PRO A 74 0.52 -18.43 16.19
N ARG A 75 0.10 -17.29 15.63
CA ARG A 75 -0.45 -17.19 14.27
C ARG A 75 0.56 -16.72 13.24
N LYS A 76 1.74 -16.22 13.65
CA LYS A 76 2.75 -15.65 12.73
C LYS A 76 3.13 -16.61 11.61
N THR A 77 3.39 -17.88 11.91
CA THR A 77 3.74 -18.88 10.88
C THR A 77 2.63 -19.08 9.86
N GLU A 78 1.37 -19.11 10.30
CA GLU A 78 0.24 -19.29 9.39
C GLU A 78 -0.02 -18.05 8.55
N ILE A 79 0.16 -16.86 9.13
CA ILE A 79 0.13 -15.60 8.38
C ILE A 79 1.24 -15.56 7.34
N THR A 80 2.46 -15.98 7.65
CA THR A 80 3.54 -16.04 6.65
C THR A 80 3.18 -16.95 5.46
N ARG A 81 2.48 -18.05 5.70
CA ARG A 81 1.96 -18.91 4.61
C ARG A 81 0.88 -18.19 3.80
N LEU A 82 -0.04 -17.51 4.48
CA LEU A 82 -1.09 -16.73 3.83
C LEU A 82 -0.50 -15.63 2.93
N LEU A 83 0.51 -14.91 3.42
CA LEU A 83 1.21 -13.89 2.65
C LEU A 83 1.78 -14.45 1.35
N ALA A 84 2.43 -15.63 1.40
CA ALA A 84 2.97 -16.26 0.20
C ALA A 84 1.88 -16.59 -0.85
N LEU A 85 0.74 -17.14 -0.40
CA LEU A 85 -0.37 -17.49 -1.28
C LEU A 85 -1.06 -16.26 -1.87
N VAL A 86 -1.29 -15.23 -1.06
CA VAL A 86 -1.90 -13.97 -1.50
C VAL A 86 -0.97 -13.25 -2.47
N ASN A 87 0.33 -13.16 -2.16
CA ASN A 87 1.30 -12.48 -3.01
C ASN A 87 1.46 -13.14 -4.39
N GLU A 88 1.24 -14.45 -4.51
CA GLU A 88 1.20 -15.14 -5.81
C GLU A 88 0.05 -14.64 -6.71
N GLN A 89 -1.02 -14.10 -6.12
CA GLN A 89 -2.18 -13.56 -6.84
C GLN A 89 -2.03 -12.07 -7.20
N LEU A 90 -0.98 -11.39 -6.72
CA LEU A 90 -0.77 -9.96 -6.91
C LEU A 90 0.18 -9.70 -8.09
N TRP A 91 -0.22 -8.77 -8.96
CA TRP A 91 0.64 -8.28 -10.05
C TRP A 91 1.50 -7.09 -9.63
N MET A 92 1.00 -6.30 -8.67
CA MET A 92 1.61 -5.05 -8.22
C MET A 92 1.59 -5.00 -6.70
N GLY A 93 2.76 -4.73 -6.12
CA GLY A 93 2.95 -4.71 -4.68
C GLY A 93 2.96 -6.10 -4.04
N HIS A 94 3.00 -6.13 -2.72
CA HIS A 94 2.97 -7.34 -1.91
C HIS A 94 2.53 -7.02 -0.48
N PHE A 95 2.00 -8.02 0.23
CA PHE A 95 1.85 -7.97 1.66
C PHE A 95 3.10 -8.45 2.39
N ASP A 96 3.38 -7.81 3.52
CA ASP A 96 4.48 -8.13 4.43
C ASP A 96 3.95 -8.18 5.88
N LEU A 97 4.70 -8.84 6.77
CA LEU A 97 4.44 -8.87 8.21
C LEU A 97 5.57 -8.15 8.95
N TRP A 98 5.27 -6.98 9.50
CA TRP A 98 6.15 -6.32 10.46
C TRP A 98 6.13 -7.09 11.78
N SER A 99 7.07 -8.02 11.89
CA SER A 99 7.08 -9.05 12.94
C SER A 99 7.20 -8.50 14.37
N ARG A 100 7.82 -7.33 14.56
CA ARG A 100 7.99 -6.72 15.89
C ARG A 100 6.68 -6.13 16.41
N GLU A 101 5.91 -5.50 15.54
CA GLU A 101 4.62 -4.87 15.85
C GLU A 101 3.44 -5.85 15.66
N GLY A 102 3.64 -6.91 14.89
CA GLY A 102 2.61 -7.88 14.51
C GLY A 102 1.61 -7.30 13.51
N VAL A 103 2.03 -6.35 12.66
CA VAL A 103 1.15 -5.64 11.73
C VAL A 103 1.34 -6.18 10.32
N VAL A 104 0.23 -6.43 9.63
CA VAL A 104 0.22 -6.75 8.19
C VAL A 104 0.20 -5.44 7.42
N ILE A 105 1.04 -5.33 6.40
CA ILE A 105 1.16 -4.12 5.59
C ILE A 105 1.25 -4.49 4.11
N PHE A 106 0.48 -3.82 3.27
CA PHE A 106 0.66 -3.86 1.83
C PHE A 106 1.69 -2.81 1.41
N ARG A 107 2.61 -3.17 0.52
CA ARG A 107 3.67 -2.29 0.04
C ARG A 107 3.77 -2.31 -1.47
N GLN A 108 3.94 -1.14 -2.05
CA GLN A 108 4.17 -0.96 -3.48
C GLN A 108 5.08 0.23 -3.71
N SER A 109 5.85 0.22 -4.79
CA SER A 109 6.70 1.34 -5.19
C SER A 109 6.42 1.73 -6.63
N LEU A 110 6.49 3.03 -6.91
CA LEU A 110 6.50 3.60 -8.25
C LEU A 110 7.90 4.17 -8.51
N LEU A 111 8.60 3.58 -9.48
CA LEU A 111 9.89 4.07 -9.93
C LEU A 111 9.67 5.29 -10.84
N LEU A 112 10.32 6.39 -10.49
CA LEU A 112 10.31 7.68 -11.19
C LEU A 112 11.71 8.01 -11.74
N ALA A 113 12.46 6.98 -12.09
CA ALA A 113 13.84 7.11 -12.55
C ALA A 113 13.96 7.86 -13.88
N GLY A 114 15.09 8.55 -14.05
CA GLY A 114 15.41 9.27 -15.29
C GLY A 114 14.66 10.59 -15.43
N GLY A 115 14.35 11.24 -14.30
CA GLY A 115 13.64 12.51 -14.26
C GLY A 115 12.15 12.41 -14.56
N ALA A 116 11.54 11.24 -14.33
CA ALA A 116 10.09 11.10 -14.45
C ALA A 116 9.40 11.80 -13.27
N GLU A 117 8.30 12.48 -13.54
CA GLU A 117 7.47 13.11 -12.51
C GLU A 117 6.26 12.22 -12.18
N ALA A 118 5.86 12.22 -10.91
CA ALA A 118 4.65 11.53 -10.50
C ALA A 118 3.41 12.26 -11.04
N THR A 119 2.67 11.60 -11.92
CA THR A 119 1.37 12.11 -12.37
C THR A 119 0.28 11.75 -11.37
N SER A 120 -0.78 12.56 -11.29
CA SER A 120 -1.94 12.25 -10.42
C SER A 120 -2.54 10.87 -10.74
N GLY A 121 -2.63 10.51 -12.02
CA GLY A 121 -3.12 9.19 -12.44
C GLY A 121 -2.25 8.02 -11.98
N GLN A 122 -0.93 8.20 -11.89
CA GLN A 122 -0.04 7.17 -11.32
C GLN A 122 -0.24 7.03 -9.81
N ILE A 123 -0.40 8.13 -9.09
CA ILE A 123 -0.65 8.13 -7.64
C ILE A 123 -2.02 7.53 -7.32
N GLU A 124 -3.07 7.93 -8.04
CA GLU A 124 -4.41 7.36 -7.92
C GLU A 124 -4.41 5.87 -8.26
N GLY A 125 -3.65 5.45 -9.27
CA GLY A 125 -3.49 4.03 -9.61
C GLY A 125 -2.78 3.22 -8.52
N LEU A 126 -1.72 3.77 -7.92
CA LEU A 126 -1.06 3.17 -6.75
C LEU A 126 -2.05 2.97 -5.59
N LEU A 127 -2.79 4.04 -5.28
CA LEU A 127 -3.74 4.07 -4.18
C LEU A 127 -4.88 3.08 -4.39
N SER A 128 -5.50 3.09 -5.56
CA SER A 128 -6.58 2.16 -5.92
C SER A 128 -6.10 0.71 -5.81
N ASN A 129 -4.94 0.37 -6.37
CA ASN A 129 -4.42 -0.99 -6.31
C ASN A 129 -4.15 -1.44 -4.86
N ALA A 130 -3.60 -0.56 -4.03
CA ALA A 130 -3.34 -0.86 -2.62
C ALA A 130 -4.63 -1.09 -1.83
N LEU A 131 -5.64 -0.22 -2.03
CA LEU A 131 -6.95 -0.36 -1.39
C LEU A 131 -7.66 -1.62 -1.87
N ASP A 132 -7.71 -1.89 -3.17
CA ASP A 132 -8.34 -3.08 -3.74
C ASP A 132 -7.70 -4.37 -3.20
N ALA A 133 -6.36 -4.41 -3.11
CA ALA A 133 -5.66 -5.55 -2.53
C ALA A 133 -6.02 -5.74 -1.05
N CYS A 134 -5.96 -4.66 -0.27
CA CYS A 134 -6.28 -4.68 1.16
C CYS A 134 -7.73 -5.08 1.43
N GLU A 135 -8.69 -4.54 0.68
CA GLU A 135 -10.12 -4.87 0.74
C GLU A 135 -10.37 -6.34 0.43
N ARG A 136 -9.82 -6.81 -0.69
CA ARG A 136 -10.03 -8.17 -1.18
C ARG A 136 -9.52 -9.24 -0.21
N TYR A 137 -8.37 -8.99 0.43
CA TYR A 137 -7.73 -9.99 1.28
C TYR A 137 -7.91 -9.77 2.78
N TYR A 138 -8.55 -8.67 3.21
CA TYR A 138 -8.79 -8.36 4.62
C TYR A 138 -9.36 -9.55 5.39
N GLN A 139 -10.45 -10.14 4.88
CA GLN A 139 -11.12 -11.25 5.55
C GLN A 139 -10.25 -12.52 5.61
N ALA A 140 -9.39 -12.78 4.63
CA ALA A 140 -8.49 -13.92 4.67
C ALA A 140 -7.55 -13.84 5.88
N PHE A 141 -7.02 -12.63 6.15
CA PHE A 141 -6.22 -12.41 7.35
C PHE A 141 -7.05 -12.56 8.63
N GLN A 142 -8.28 -12.06 8.66
CA GLN A 142 -9.19 -12.23 9.80
C GLN A 142 -9.49 -13.71 10.08
N PHE A 143 -9.69 -14.53 9.05
CA PHE A 143 -9.95 -15.96 9.20
C PHE A 143 -8.77 -16.71 9.82
N VAL A 144 -7.53 -16.38 9.44
CA VAL A 144 -6.34 -17.01 10.03
C VAL A 144 -6.15 -16.56 11.48
N VAL A 145 -6.29 -15.26 11.77
CA VAL A 145 -6.04 -14.72 13.11
C VAL A 145 -7.13 -15.14 14.10
N TRP A 146 -8.41 -14.94 13.76
CA TRP A 146 -9.53 -15.08 14.70
C TRP A 146 -10.28 -16.40 14.57
N ALA A 147 -10.56 -16.86 13.34
CA ALA A 147 -11.30 -18.11 13.12
C ALA A 147 -10.37 -19.34 13.15
N GLY A 148 -9.05 -19.13 13.11
CA GLY A 148 -8.07 -20.18 13.16
C GLY A 148 -8.01 -21.10 11.94
N LYS A 149 -8.55 -20.64 10.80
CA LYS A 149 -8.41 -21.33 9.53
C LYS A 149 -6.94 -21.42 9.11
N THR A 150 -6.64 -22.41 8.30
CA THR A 150 -5.36 -22.46 7.57
C THR A 150 -5.32 -21.37 6.50
N ALA A 151 -4.12 -21.04 6.05
CA ALA A 151 -3.88 -20.07 4.99
C ALA A 151 -4.61 -20.45 3.70
N VAL A 152 -4.62 -21.74 3.33
CA VAL A 152 -5.30 -22.24 2.13
C VAL A 152 -6.81 -22.05 2.26
N GLU A 153 -7.41 -22.51 3.37
CA GLU A 153 -8.85 -22.35 3.60
C GLU A 153 -9.27 -20.87 3.60
N ALA A 154 -8.42 -19.99 4.13
CA ALA A 154 -8.68 -18.56 4.17
C ALA A 154 -8.69 -17.93 2.77
N VAL A 155 -7.69 -18.24 1.93
CA VAL A 155 -7.62 -17.75 0.53
C VAL A 155 -8.77 -18.30 -0.29
N ASP A 156 -9.05 -19.61 -0.20
CA ASP A 156 -10.13 -20.25 -0.95
C ASP A 156 -11.50 -19.63 -0.62
N THR A 157 -11.71 -19.24 0.66
CA THR A 157 -12.95 -18.59 1.08
C THR A 157 -13.13 -17.23 0.36
N VAL A 158 -12.12 -16.35 0.41
CA VAL A 158 -12.25 -15.00 -0.18
C VAL A 158 -12.28 -15.02 -1.69
N LEU A 159 -11.54 -15.93 -2.34
CA LEU A 159 -11.56 -16.06 -3.80
C LEU A 159 -12.89 -16.59 -4.32
N PHE A 160 -13.56 -17.47 -3.57
CA PHE A 160 -14.88 -17.97 -3.93
C PHE A 160 -15.97 -16.91 -3.77
N GLU A 161 -15.94 -16.12 -2.69
CA GLU A 161 -16.87 -15.00 -2.47
C GLU A 161 -16.71 -13.92 -3.55
N THR A 162 -15.48 -13.59 -3.96
CA THR A 162 -15.24 -12.61 -5.03
C THR A 162 -15.81 -13.07 -6.38
N ALA A 163 -15.85 -14.38 -6.66
CA ALA A 163 -16.47 -14.91 -7.87
C ALA A 163 -18.02 -14.88 -7.83
N GLY A 164 -18.61 -14.76 -6.63
CA GLY A 164 -20.06 -14.72 -6.43
C GLY A 164 -20.67 -13.32 -6.48
N GLU A 165 -19.87 -12.26 -6.34
CA GLU A 165 -20.32 -10.85 -6.35
C GLU A 165 -19.89 -10.05 -7.60
N ALA A 166 -19.25 -10.71 -8.59
CA ALA A 166 -18.79 -10.11 -9.84
C ALA A 166 -19.83 -10.14 -10.98
#